data_AF-A0A3M8FQP0-F1
#
_entry.id   AF-A0A3M8FQP0-F1
#
_cell.length_a   1.000
_cell.length_b   1.000
_cell.length_c   1.000
_cell.angle_alpha   90.00
_cell.angle_beta   90.00
_cell.angle_gamma   90.00
#
_symmetry.space_group_name_H-M   'P 1'
#
loop_
_entity.id
_entity.type
_entity.pdbx_description
1 polymer ?
#
loop_
_entity_poly.entity_id
_entity_poly.type
_entity_poly.pdbx_seq_one_letter_code
_entity_poly.pdbx_strand_id
1 'polypeptide(L)'
;MFTANKRARQTIAFAVAIAGAAAFLTGCSSERNRLSEFRNDPTPDLITMSERPDDAKNLNALIRDESKRMLYRDWRYAWYMDRPTRLTPEPSAW
;
A
#
# COMPACT_ATOMS: atom_id res chain seq x y z
N MET A 1 -26.78 -41.89 -20.58
CA MET A 1 -27.33 -41.44 -21.87
C MET A 1 -28.75 -40.95 -21.60
N PHE A 2 -28.99 -39.63 -21.50
CA PHE A 2 -30.32 -39.10 -21.16
C PHE A 2 -30.97 -38.48 -22.39
N THR A 3 -31.98 -39.15 -22.93
CA THR A 3 -32.87 -38.60 -23.95
C THR A 3 -33.80 -37.58 -23.30
N ALA A 4 -33.44 -36.30 -23.39
CA ALA A 4 -34.22 -35.23 -22.78
C ALA A 4 -35.55 -35.00 -23.55
N ASN A 5 -36.64 -35.20 -22.82
CA ASN A 5 -38.03 -35.01 -23.24
C ASN A 5 -38.25 -33.58 -23.80
N LYS A 6 -39.13 -33.38 -24.81
CA LYS A 6 -39.32 -32.06 -25.46
C LYS A 6 -39.65 -30.94 -24.47
N ARG A 7 -40.37 -31.28 -23.39
CA ARG A 7 -40.69 -30.36 -22.29
C ARG A 7 -39.45 -29.95 -21.47
N ALA A 8 -38.50 -30.85 -21.27
CA ALA A 8 -37.24 -30.55 -20.58
C ALA A 8 -36.34 -29.62 -21.43
N ARG A 9 -36.39 -29.75 -22.76
CA ARG A 9 -35.68 -28.83 -23.67
C ARG A 9 -36.29 -27.42 -23.62
N GLN A 10 -37.62 -27.32 -23.54
CA GLN A 10 -38.30 -26.03 -23.43
C GLN A 10 -38.01 -25.34 -22.08
N THR A 11 -37.97 -26.09 -20.98
CA THR A 11 -37.63 -25.50 -19.67
C THR A 11 -36.17 -25.05 -19.61
N ILE A 12 -35.24 -25.79 -20.21
CA ILE A 12 -33.83 -25.38 -20.29
C ILE A 12 -33.67 -24.11 -21.14
N ALA A 13 -34.35 -24.02 -22.30
CA ALA A 13 -34.29 -22.81 -23.14
C ALA A 13 -34.83 -21.56 -22.41
N PHE A 14 -35.90 -21.73 -21.64
CA PHE A 14 -36.46 -20.64 -20.85
C PHE A 14 -35.51 -20.20 -19.71
N ALA A 15 -34.87 -21.15 -19.04
CA ALA A 15 -33.90 -20.86 -17.99
C ALA A 15 -32.67 -20.08 -18.52
N VAL A 16 -32.16 -20.44 -19.71
CA VAL A 16 -31.04 -19.72 -20.33
C VAL A 16 -31.45 -18.30 -20.76
N ALA A 17 -32.67 -18.12 -21.28
CA ALA A 17 -33.17 -16.79 -21.65
C ALA A 17 -33.30 -15.86 -20.43
N ILE A 18 -33.79 -16.39 -19.31
CA ILE A 18 -33.89 -15.63 -18.05
C ILE A 18 -32.51 -15.30 -17.49
N ALA A 19 -31.57 -16.26 -17.50
CA ALA A 19 -30.22 -16.03 -17.02
C ALA A 19 -29.46 -14.99 -17.88
N GLY A 20 -29.65 -15.03 -19.21
CA GLY A 20 -29.12 -14.03 -20.12
C GLY A 20 -29.70 -12.63 -19.86
N ALA A 21 -31.01 -12.52 -19.66
CA ALA A 21 -31.65 -11.25 -19.34
C ALA A 21 -31.19 -10.67 -17.99
N ALA A 22 -30.96 -11.52 -16.99
CA ALA A 22 -30.44 -11.10 -15.68
C ALA A 22 -28.99 -10.57 -15.76
N ALA A 23 -28.17 -11.12 -16.66
CA ALA A 23 -26.81 -10.65 -16.89
C ALA A 23 -26.75 -9.24 -17.53
N PHE A 24 -27.75 -8.86 -18.33
CA PHE A 24 -27.83 -7.49 -18.89
C PHE A 24 -28.34 -6.46 -17.88
N LEU A 25 -29.17 -6.86 -16.91
CA LEU A 25 -29.65 -5.97 -15.84
C LEU A 25 -28.62 -5.75 -14.72
N THR A 26 -27.65 -6.66 -14.58
CA THR A 26 -26.48 -6.44 -13.73
C THR A 26 -25.39 -5.72 -14.53
N GLY A 27 -25.73 -4.52 -15.00
CA GLY A 27 -24.79 -3.63 -15.66
C GLY A 27 -23.54 -3.41 -14.80
N CYS A 28 -22.38 -3.50 -15.42
CA CYS A 28 -21.07 -3.24 -14.81
C CYS A 28 -21.02 -1.78 -14.34
N SER A 29 -21.49 -1.53 -13.12
CA SER A 29 -21.30 -0.29 -12.38
C SER A 29 -19.82 -0.15 -12.05
N SER A 30 -19.02 0.26 -13.03
CA SER A 30 -17.70 0.79 -12.78
C SER A 30 -17.88 2.15 -12.12
N GLU A 31 -18.00 2.15 -10.78
CA GLU A 31 -17.92 3.32 -9.91
C GLU A 31 -16.50 3.93 -10.01
N ARG A 32 -16.11 4.41 -11.19
CA ARG A 32 -14.83 5.10 -11.41
C ARG A 32 -14.72 6.41 -10.62
N ASN A 33 -15.80 6.84 -9.98
CA ASN A 33 -15.89 8.14 -9.34
C ASN A 33 -16.06 8.12 -7.81
N ARG A 34 -16.08 6.95 -7.15
CA ARG A 34 -16.10 6.92 -5.67
C ARG A 34 -14.88 7.57 -5.04
N LEU A 35 -13.71 7.54 -5.71
CA LEU A 35 -12.51 8.22 -5.22
C LEU A 35 -12.54 9.75 -5.41
N SER A 36 -13.38 10.28 -6.31
CA SER A 36 -13.45 11.73 -6.53
C SER A 36 -14.16 12.47 -5.40
N GLU A 37 -15.11 11.79 -4.75
CA GLU A 37 -15.89 12.32 -3.63
C GLU A 37 -15.00 12.56 -2.41
N PHE A 38 -14.15 11.59 -2.06
CA PHE A 38 -13.18 11.71 -0.96
C PHE A 38 -12.00 12.65 -1.23
N ARG A 39 -11.74 13.02 -2.50
CA ARG A 39 -10.66 13.95 -2.86
C ARG A 39 -11.06 15.41 -2.67
N ASN A 40 -12.33 15.73 -2.91
CA ASN A 40 -12.81 17.11 -2.87
C ASN A 40 -13.42 17.47 -1.51
N ASP A 41 -13.91 16.49 -0.75
CA ASP A 41 -14.44 16.68 0.60
C ASP A 41 -13.84 15.62 1.56
N PRO A 42 -12.57 15.77 1.94
CA PRO A 42 -11.95 14.87 2.90
C PRO A 42 -12.68 15.03 4.24
N THR A 43 -13.10 13.91 4.85
CA THR A 43 -13.62 13.95 6.21
C THR A 43 -12.56 14.55 7.15
N PRO A 44 -12.94 15.22 8.25
CA PRO A 44 -11.99 15.89 9.14
C PRO A 44 -10.81 15.00 9.56
N ASP A 45 -11.07 13.71 9.76
CA ASP A 45 -10.07 12.70 10.11
C ASP A 45 -9.00 12.46 9.02
N LEU A 46 -9.34 12.67 7.74
CA LEU A 46 -8.37 12.59 6.62
C LEU A 46 -7.49 13.84 6.53
N ILE A 47 -8.00 15.01 6.90
CA ILE A 47 -7.22 16.26 6.92
C ILE A 47 -6.16 16.20 8.02
N THR A 48 -6.53 15.67 9.20
CA THR A 48 -5.62 15.51 10.34
C THR A 48 -4.82 14.21 10.28
N MET A 49 -4.87 13.47 9.16
CA MET A 49 -4.18 12.20 9.01
C MET A 49 -2.65 12.35 9.13
N SER A 50 -2.10 13.50 8.76
CA SER A 50 -0.68 13.83 8.93
C SER A 50 -0.29 14.20 10.37
N GLU A 51 -1.25 14.44 11.25
CA GLU A 51 -1.03 14.87 12.65
C GLU A 51 -1.20 13.72 13.64
N ARG A 52 -1.13 12.47 13.16
CA ARG A 52 -1.25 11.32 14.06
C ARG A 52 -0.10 11.33 15.06
N PRO A 53 -0.37 11.16 16.37
CA PRO A 53 0.67 11.13 17.38
C PRO A 53 1.67 9.99 17.16
N ASP A 54 1.26 8.93 16.46
CA ASP A 54 2.14 7.80 16.14
C ASP A 54 3.13 8.11 15.02
N ASP A 55 2.76 8.97 14.06
CA ASP A 55 3.69 9.44 13.02
C ASP A 55 4.77 10.32 13.63
N ALA A 56 4.40 11.19 14.59
CA ALA A 56 5.36 11.99 15.36
C ALA A 56 6.30 11.10 16.20
N LYS A 57 5.80 10.05 16.85
CA LYS A 57 6.63 9.08 17.57
C LYS A 57 7.56 8.33 16.64
N ASN A 58 7.08 7.90 15.48
CA ASN A 58 7.87 7.17 14.49
C ASN A 58 9.00 8.05 13.92
N LEU A 59 8.69 9.30 13.56
CA LEU A 59 9.67 10.28 13.10
C LEU A 59 10.74 10.55 14.18
N ASN A 60 10.33 10.74 15.44
CA ASN A 60 11.26 10.91 16.55
C ASN A 60 12.13 9.66 16.77
N ALA A 61 11.55 8.47 16.63
CA ALA A 61 12.30 7.21 16.75
C ALA A 61 13.35 7.09 15.65
N LEU A 62 13.01 7.45 14.41
CA LEU A 62 13.91 7.44 13.26
C LEU A 62 15.06 8.44 13.45
N ILE A 63 14.75 9.69 13.81
CA ILE A 63 15.75 10.73 14.08
C ILE A 63 16.72 10.27 15.17
N ARG A 64 16.18 9.67 16.25
CA ARG A 64 16.98 9.18 17.37
C ARG A 64 17.89 8.01 16.96
N ASP A 65 17.41 7.08 16.14
CA ASP A 65 18.22 5.95 15.66
C ASP A 65 19.37 6.45 14.78
N GLU A 66 19.06 7.33 13.82
CA GLU A 66 20.06 7.89 12.92
C GLU A 66 21.11 8.71 13.68
N SER A 67 20.66 9.57 14.59
CA SER A 67 21.55 10.37 15.44
C SER A 67 22.48 9.49 16.29
N LYS A 68 21.95 8.38 16.83
CA LYS A 68 22.77 7.43 17.60
C LYS A 68 23.82 6.74 16.74
N ARG A 69 23.50 6.37 15.49
CA ARG A 69 24.46 5.77 14.56
C ARG A 69 25.58 6.74 14.19
N MET A 70 25.23 8.00 13.93
CA MET A 70 26.20 9.06 13.67
C MET A 70 27.10 9.30 14.90
N LEU A 71 26.51 9.47 16.09
CA LEU A 71 27.26 9.66 17.34
C LEU A 71 28.18 8.49 17.64
N TYR A 72 27.72 7.25 17.44
CA TYR A 72 28.55 6.06 17.65
C TYR A 72 29.73 6.01 16.69
N ARG A 73 29.52 6.36 15.42
CA ARG A 73 30.59 6.46 14.43
C ARG A 73 31.61 7.53 14.81
N ASP A 74 31.14 8.73 15.17
CA ASP A 74 32.01 9.85 15.53
C ASP A 74 32.78 9.57 16.83
N TRP A 75 32.14 8.91 17.80
CA TRP A 75 32.79 8.40 19.01
C TRP A 75 33.91 7.41 18.68
N ARG A 76 33.66 6.45 17.78
CA ARG A 76 34.70 5.51 17.34
C ARG A 76 35.85 6.21 16.61
N TYR A 77 35.59 7.30 15.88
CA TYR A 77 36.64 8.11 15.29
C TYR A 77 37.43 8.91 16.32
N ALA A 78 36.76 9.54 17.28
CA ALA A 78 37.42 10.31 18.34
C ALA A 78 38.32 9.42 19.22
N TRP A 79 37.97 8.15 19.41
CA TRP A 79 38.80 7.17 20.14
C TRP A 79 39.76 6.39 19.24
N TYR A 80 39.86 6.75 17.95
CA TYR A 80 40.69 6.04 16.96
C TYR A 80 40.41 4.52 16.84
N MET A 81 39.26 4.04 17.30
CA MET A 81 38.90 2.61 17.31
C MET A 81 38.54 2.05 15.93
N ASP A 82 38.16 2.89 14.98
CA ASP A 82 37.73 2.48 13.62
C ASP A 82 38.88 2.49 12.59
N ARG A 83 40.11 2.86 13.00
CA ARG A 83 41.27 2.94 12.09
C ARG A 83 42.52 2.30 12.70
N PRO A 84 42.55 0.97 12.91
CA PRO A 84 43.74 0.33 13.49
C PRO A 84 45.00 0.42 12.60
N THR A 85 44.94 0.83 11.32
CA THR A 85 46.12 0.83 10.42
C THR A 85 46.15 1.87 9.29
N ARG A 86 45.51 3.06 9.38
CA ARG A 86 45.67 4.09 8.34
C ARG A 86 47.00 4.88 8.49
N LEU A 87 48.08 4.26 8.03
CA LEU A 87 49.29 4.91 7.48
C LEU A 87 49.07 5.27 6.00
N THR A 88 47.87 5.70 5.60
CA THR A 88 47.63 6.17 4.24
C THR A 88 47.85 7.68 4.21
N PRO A 89 48.82 8.20 3.45
CA PRO A 89 49.16 9.62 3.42
C PRO A 89 48.05 10.50 2.83
N GLU A 90 47.07 9.90 2.17
CA GLU A 90 46.01 10.63 1.48
C GLU A 90 44.68 10.50 2.25
N PRO A 91 43.94 11.62 2.44
CA PRO A 91 42.60 11.55 2.98
C PRO A 91 41.70 10.81 2.00
N SER A 92 41.06 9.72 2.45
CA SER A 92 40.02 9.05 1.66
C SER A 92 38.90 10.07 1.43
N ALA A 93 38.71 10.45 0.17
CA ALA A 93 37.69 11.41 -0.22
C ALA A 93 36.29 10.89 0.12
N TRP A 94 35.59 11.70 0.91
CA TRP A 94 34.16 11.70 1.17
C TRP A 94 33.77 13.17 1.24
#